data_AF-A0A350H4J2-F1
#
_entry.id   AF-A0A350H4J2-F1
#
_cell.length_a   1.000
_cell.length_b   1.000
_cell.length_c   1.000
_cell.angle_alpha   90.00
_cell.angle_beta   90.00
_cell.angle_gamma   90.00
#
_symmetry.space_group_name_H-M   'P 1'
#
loop_
_entity.id
_entity.type
_entity.pdbx_description
1 polymer ?
#
loop_
_entity_poly.entity_id
_entity_poly.type
_entity_poly.pdbx_seq_one_letter_code
_entity_poly.pdbx_strand_id
1 'polypeptide(L)'
;RPMDTPVRCSKYMAHYLDMMMCVSSILCILSGEDENLKKKEELWNHLKEKDIKLYKKLRHSFLGIGMNLPGKAGRSLSVKGYKVMQKIFKFN
;
A
#
# COMPACT_ATOMS: atom_id res chain seq x y z
N ARG A 1 -4.77 -25.14 -13.22
CA ARG A 1 -5.27 -25.92 -12.06
C ARG A 1 -5.71 -24.90 -11.02
N PRO A 2 -7.00 -24.78 -10.68
CA PRO A 2 -7.36 -23.88 -9.58
C PRO A 2 -6.83 -24.54 -8.32
N MET A 3 -5.78 -23.96 -7.74
CA MET A 3 -5.38 -24.28 -6.37
C MET A 3 -6.47 -23.67 -5.50
N ASP A 4 -7.26 -24.52 -4.85
CA ASP A 4 -8.21 -24.11 -3.83
C ASP A 4 -7.45 -23.57 -2.62
N THR A 5 -6.89 -22.36 -2.74
CA THR A 5 -6.26 -21.68 -1.62
C THR A 5 -7.33 -21.49 -0.55
N PRO A 6 -7.16 -22.07 0.66
CA PRO A 6 -8.14 -21.93 1.72
C PRO A 6 -8.45 -20.45 1.95
N VAL A 7 -9.72 -20.11 2.19
CA VAL A 7 -10.16 -18.72 2.35
C VAL A 7 -9.32 -17.96 3.40
N ARG A 8 -8.86 -18.65 4.44
CA ARG A 8 -7.90 -18.13 5.44
C ARG A 8 -6.54 -17.74 4.82
N CYS A 9 -5.96 -18.59 3.98
CA CYS A 9 -4.69 -18.31 3.30
C CYS A 9 -4.84 -17.13 2.34
N SER A 10 -5.91 -17.08 1.54
CA SER A 10 -6.14 -15.95 0.62
C SER A 10 -6.29 -14.61 1.36
N LYS A 11 -7.04 -14.58 2.47
CA LYS A 11 -7.16 -13.39 3.32
C LYS A 11 -5.82 -12.98 3.91
N TYR A 12 -5.04 -13.93 4.39
CA TYR A 12 -3.72 -13.70 4.96
C TYR A 12 -2.75 -13.12 3.92
N MET A 13 -2.68 -13.72 2.73
CA MET A 13 -1.82 -13.22 1.65
C MET A 13 -2.24 -11.83 1.17
N ALA A 14 -3.55 -11.56 1.08
CA ALA A 14 -4.05 -10.23 0.75
C ALA A 14 -3.65 -9.20 1.81
N HIS A 15 -3.66 -9.56 3.10
CA HIS A 15 -3.17 -8.68 4.17
C HIS A 15 -1.66 -8.42 4.06
N TYR A 16 -0.86 -9.45 3.78
CA TYR A 16 0.57 -9.30 3.58
C TYR A 16 0.87 -8.38 2.38
N LEU A 17 0.15 -8.57 1.28
CA LEU A 17 0.26 -7.71 0.11
C LEU A 17 -0.13 -6.27 0.46
N ASP A 18 -1.20 -6.06 1.22
CA ASP A 18 -1.63 -4.72 1.66
C ASP A 18 -0.54 -4.03 2.51
N MET A 19 0.11 -4.76 3.42
CA MET A 19 1.25 -4.25 4.19
C MET A 19 2.45 -3.90 3.29
N MET A 20 2.82 -4.77 2.34
CA MET A 20 3.91 -4.52 1.40
C MET A 20 3.63 -3.30 0.51
N MET A 21 2.40 -3.18 -0.02
CA MET A 21 1.96 -2.03 -0.80
C MET A 21 2.04 -0.74 0.02
N CYS A 22 1.66 -0.81 1.30
CA CYS A 22 1.74 0.31 2.24
C CYS A 22 3.19 0.74 2.47
N VAL A 23 4.07 -0.20 2.82
CA VAL A 23 5.49 0.08 3.09
C VAL A 23 6.17 0.70 1.87
N SER A 24 6.01 0.08 0.70
CA SER A 24 6.57 0.60 -0.56
C SER A 24 6.02 1.99 -0.90
N SER A 25 4.72 2.22 -0.69
CA SER A 25 4.11 3.55 -0.91
C SER A 25 4.70 4.61 0.02
N ILE A 26 4.92 4.29 1.29
CA ILE A 26 5.52 5.22 2.26
C ILE A 26 6.98 5.51 1.90
N LEU A 27 7.77 4.50 1.55
CA LEU A 27 9.16 4.70 1.12
C LEU A 27 9.23 5.65 -0.09
N CYS A 28 8.33 5.47 -1.06
CA CYS A 28 8.23 6.36 -2.20
C CYS A 28 7.88 7.80 -1.81
N ILE A 29 6.91 7.99 -0.90
CA ILE A 29 6.51 9.32 -0.41
C ILE A 29 7.63 9.98 0.39
N LEU A 30 8.31 9.23 1.27
CA LEU A 30 9.37 9.72 2.14
C LEU A 30 10.60 10.18 1.37
N SER A 31 10.88 9.57 0.20
CA SER A 31 12.00 10.00 -0.63
C SER A 31 11.92 11.46 -1.08
N GLY A 32 10.70 12.03 -1.17
CA GLY A 32 10.48 13.40 -1.62
C GLY A 32 10.71 13.64 -3.12
N GLU A 33 11.20 12.64 -3.85
CA GLU A 33 11.53 12.71 -5.28
C GLU A 33 10.31 12.38 -6.16
N ASP A 34 10.12 13.15 -7.23
CA ASP A 34 9.02 12.92 -8.17
C ASP A 34 9.14 11.58 -8.90
N GLU A 35 10.35 11.06 -9.12
CA GLU A 35 10.58 9.74 -9.71
C GLU A 35 9.98 8.62 -8.85
N ASN A 36 10.19 8.68 -7.53
CA ASN A 36 9.68 7.65 -6.64
C ASN A 36 8.16 7.76 -6.46
N LEU A 37 7.58 8.96 -6.58
CA LEU A 37 6.13 9.13 -6.66
C LEU A 37 5.55 8.47 -7.92
N LYS A 38 6.25 8.53 -9.06
CA LYS A 38 5.87 7.78 -10.27
C LYS A 38 5.97 6.27 -10.04
N LYS A 39 7.04 5.77 -9.41
CA LYS A 39 7.18 4.35 -9.04
C LYS A 39 6.04 3.87 -8.13
N LYS A 40 5.57 4.72 -7.20
CA LYS A 40 4.36 4.43 -6.42
C LYS A 40 3.16 4.26 -7.33
N GLU A 41 2.93 5.19 -8.25
CA GLU A 41 1.81 5.11 -9.19
C GLU A 41 1.88 3.84 -10.05
N GLU A 42 3.05 3.53 -10.60
CA GLU A 42 3.33 2.31 -11.35
C GLU A 42 3.04 1.05 -10.53
N LEU A 43 3.43 1.01 -9.25
CA LEU A 43 3.14 -0.11 -8.34
C LEU A 43 1.63 -0.36 -8.21
N TRP A 44 0.85 0.71 -8.02
CA TRP A 44 -0.62 0.59 -7.89
C TRP A 44 -1.27 0.24 -9.24
N ASN A 45 -0.77 0.77 -10.35
CA ASN A 45 -1.24 0.45 -11.69
C ASN A 45 -0.95 -1.01 -12.05
N HIS A 46 0.23 -1.53 -11.71
CA HIS A 46 0.58 -2.94 -11.92
C HIS A 46 -0.38 -3.88 -11.19
N LEU A 47 -0.75 -3.56 -9.95
CA LEU A 47 -1.75 -4.33 -9.21
C LEU A 47 -3.13 -4.25 -9.88
N LYS A 48 -3.52 -3.06 -10.35
CA LYS A 48 -4.79 -2.81 -11.03
C LYS A 48 -4.92 -3.60 -12.33
N GLU A 49 -3.85 -3.66 -13.13
CA GLU A 49 -3.78 -4.39 -14.38
C GLU A 49 -3.82 -5.90 -14.15
N LYS A 50 -3.12 -6.40 -13.12
CA LYS A 50 -3.08 -7.83 -12.79
C LYS A 50 -4.38 -8.35 -12.18
N ASP A 51 -4.95 -7.62 -11.23
CA ASP A 51 -6.18 -8.02 -10.56
C ASP A 51 -6.96 -6.80 -10.05
N ILE A 52 -7.96 -6.40 -10.84
CA ILE A 52 -8.81 -5.25 -10.53
C ILE A 52 -9.64 -5.46 -9.24
N LYS A 53 -10.00 -6.70 -8.89
CA LYS A 53 -10.78 -6.99 -7.68
C LYS A 53 -9.90 -6.82 -6.45
N LEU A 54 -8.68 -7.37 -6.50
CA LEU A 54 -7.69 -7.23 -5.44
C LEU A 54 -7.25 -5.77 -5.29
N TYR A 55 -7.00 -5.06 -6.40
CA TYR A 55 -6.75 -3.62 -6.39
C TYR A 55 -7.86 -2.87 -5.66
N LYS A 56 -9.13 -3.07 -6.02
CA LYS A 56 -10.26 -2.39 -5.35
C LYS A 56 -10.34 -2.74 -3.86
N LYS A 57 -10.05 -3.98 -3.50
CA LYS A 57 -10.05 -4.43 -2.10
C LYS A 57 -8.96 -3.73 -1.28
N LEU A 58 -7.72 -3.68 -1.79
CA LEU A 58 -6.59 -3.04 -1.12
C LEU A 58 -6.72 -1.52 -1.13
N ARG A 59 -7.15 -0.93 -2.24
CA ARG A 59 -7.27 0.53 -2.39
C ARG A 59 -8.26 1.17 -1.42
N HIS A 60 -9.28 0.40 -1.00
CA HIS A 60 -10.27 0.80 0.01
C HIS A 60 -9.99 0.21 1.40
N SER A 61 -8.87 -0.48 1.60
CA SER A 61 -8.45 -0.90 2.94
C SER A 61 -8.03 0.33 3.76
N PHE A 62 -7.99 0.20 5.08
CA PHE A 62 -7.51 1.26 5.96
C PHE A 62 -6.12 1.77 5.57
N LEU A 63 -5.22 0.87 5.16
CA LEU A 63 -3.88 1.19 4.68
C LEU A 63 -3.92 1.85 3.29
N GLY A 64 -4.71 1.31 2.36
CA GLY A 64 -4.81 1.84 0.99
C GLY A 64 -5.44 3.23 0.89
N ILE A 65 -6.39 3.55 1.78
CA ILE A 65 -6.95 4.90 1.92
C ILE A 65 -5.86 5.86 2.38
N GLY A 66 -5.09 5.50 3.42
CA GLY A 66 -4.02 6.34 3.94
C GLY A 66 -2.92 6.69 2.92
N MET A 67 -2.60 5.76 2.01
CA MET A 67 -1.49 5.90 1.05
C MET A 67 -1.82 6.67 -0.24
N ASN A 68 -3.09 6.95 -0.48
CA ASN A 68 -3.52 7.53 -1.74
C ASN A 68 -4.54 8.66 -1.53
N LEU A 69 -4.39 9.39 -0.42
CA LEU A 69 -5.06 10.67 -0.23
C LEU A 69 -4.49 11.68 -1.23
N PRO A 70 -5.35 12.36 -2.02
CA PRO A 70 -4.90 13.33 -3.00
C PRO A 70 -4.37 14.62 -2.33
N GLY A 71 -3.43 15.28 -3.01
CA GLY A 71 -3.03 16.66 -2.72
C GLY A 71 -1.86 16.84 -1.74
N LYS A 72 -1.63 18.11 -1.35
CA LYS A 72 -0.53 18.55 -0.46
C LYS A 72 -0.57 17.88 0.93
N ALA A 73 -1.73 17.37 1.37
CA ALA A 73 -1.90 16.64 2.62
C ALA A 73 -1.20 15.26 2.62
N GLY A 74 -1.23 14.53 1.50
CA GLY A 74 -0.46 13.29 1.34
C GLY A 74 1.05 13.52 1.30
N ARG A 75 1.46 14.69 0.77
CA ARG A 75 2.87 15.13 0.64
C ARG A 75 3.43 15.74 1.94
N SER A 76 2.58 16.36 2.77
CA SER A 76 2.93 16.87 4.12
C SER A 76 2.94 15.76 5.19
N LEU A 77 2.44 14.57 4.85
CA LEU A 77 2.52 13.41 5.72
C LEU A 77 3.95 12.90 5.90
N SER A 78 4.96 13.38 5.16
CA SER A 78 6.34 12.86 5.24
C SER A 78 6.96 12.88 6.64
N VAL A 79 6.63 13.87 7.50
CA VAL A 79 7.10 13.90 8.90
C VAL A 79 6.21 13.04 9.83
N LYS A 80 4.93 12.89 9.52
CA LYS A 80 4.00 12.02 10.30
C LYS A 80 4.09 10.55 9.90
N GLY A 81 4.50 10.26 8.67
CA GLY A 81 4.64 8.94 8.07
C GLY A 81 5.72 8.12 8.78
N TYR A 82 6.81 8.75 9.22
CA TYR A 82 7.81 8.13 10.09
C TYR A 82 7.21 7.65 11.43
N LYS A 83 6.36 8.46 12.09
CA LYS A 83 5.65 8.08 13.32
C LYS A 83 4.60 6.98 13.08
N VAL A 84 3.94 7.00 11.93
CA VAL A 84 2.96 5.97 11.52
C VAL A 84 3.67 4.65 11.23
N MET A 85 4.77 4.67 10.48
CA MET A 85 5.63 3.51 10.25
C MET A 85 6.15 2.95 11.57
N GLN A 86 6.63 3.77 12.50
CA GLN A 86 7.00 3.30 13.85
C GLN A 86 5.84 2.58 14.56
N LYS A 87 4.60 3.02 14.38
CA LYS A 87 3.43 2.42 15.04
C LYS A 87 2.98 1.12 14.36
N ILE A 88 3.24 0.96 13.06
CA ILE A 88 2.97 -0.27 12.29
C ILE A 88 4.10 -1.31 12.46
N PHE A 89 5.37 -0.86 12.49
CA PHE A 89 6.55 -1.72 12.67
C PHE A 89 6.82 -2.10 14.13
N LYS A 90 6.26 -1.38 15.11
CA LYS A 90 6.15 -1.89 16.49
C LYS A 90 5.11 -3.00 16.54
N PHE A 91 5.47 -4.15 15.98
CA PHE A 91 4.89 -5.42 16.38
C PHE A 91 5.10 -5.59 17.89
N ASN A 92 4.03 -5.42 18.66
CA ASN A 92 3.72 -6.17 19.87
C ASN A 92 2.36 -6.80 19.64
#